data_AF-O54879-F1
#
_entry.id   AF-O54879-F1
#
_cell.length_a   1.000
_cell.length_b   1.000
_cell.length_c   1.000
_cell.angle_alpha   90.00
_cell.angle_beta   90.00
_cell.angle_gamma   90.00
#
_symmetry.space_group_name_H-M   'P 1'
#
loop_
_entity.id
_entity.type
_entity.pdbx_description
1 polymer ?
#
loop_
_entity_poly.entity_id
_entity_poly.type
_entity_poly.pdbx_seq_one_letter_code
_entity_poly.pdbx_strand_id
1 'polypeptide(L)'
;MAKGDPKKPKGKMSAYAFFVQTCREEHKKKNPEVPVNFAEFSKKCSERWKTMSSKEKSKFDEMAKADKVRYDREMKDYGPAKGGKKKKDPNAPKRPPSGFFLFCSEFRPKIKSTNPGISIGDVAKKLGEMWNNLSDNEKQPYVTKAAKLKEKYEKDVADYKSKGKFDGAKGPAKVARKKVEEEEEEEEEEEEEEEEEEDE
;
A
#
# COMPACT_ATOMS: atom_id res chain seq x y z
N MET A 1 -27.01 -13.73 13.56
CA MET A 1 -25.87 -13.61 12.62
C MET A 1 -25.23 -12.26 12.88
N ALA A 2 -23.96 -12.21 13.27
CA ALA A 2 -23.27 -10.93 13.47
C ALA A 2 -23.31 -10.16 12.13
N LYS A 3 -24.03 -9.04 12.09
CA LYS A 3 -23.98 -8.13 10.94
C LYS A 3 -22.57 -7.53 10.95
N GLY A 4 -21.66 -8.16 10.20
CA GLY A 4 -20.33 -7.61 9.97
C GLY A 4 -20.42 -6.21 9.37
N ASP A 5 -19.33 -5.44 9.44
CA ASP A 5 -19.24 -4.10 8.86
C ASP A 5 -19.79 -4.10 7.41
N PRO A 6 -20.81 -3.29 7.08
CA PRO A 6 -21.33 -3.18 5.72
C PRO A 6 -20.28 -2.76 4.67
N LYS A 7 -19.19 -2.11 5.10
CA LYS A 7 -18.08 -1.73 4.22
C LYS A 7 -17.09 -2.87 3.98
N LYS A 8 -17.25 -4.01 4.65
CA LYS A 8 -16.40 -5.18 4.46
C LYS A 8 -16.55 -5.75 3.06
N PRO A 9 -15.45 -5.87 2.28
CA PRO A 9 -15.40 -6.61 1.04
C PRO A 9 -16.03 -7.99 1.22
N LYS A 10 -16.88 -8.36 0.28
CA LYS A 10 -17.41 -9.73 0.25
C LYS A 10 -16.26 -10.70 0.01
N GLY A 11 -16.24 -11.77 0.81
CA GLY A 11 -15.21 -12.80 0.74
C GLY A 11 -14.98 -13.34 -0.67
N LYS A 12 -13.75 -13.81 -0.93
CA LYS A 12 -13.41 -14.40 -2.22
C LYS A 12 -14.25 -15.63 -2.55
N MET A 13 -14.63 -15.75 -3.81
CA MET A 13 -15.40 -16.85 -4.37
C MET A 13 -14.49 -17.97 -4.86
N SER A 14 -14.87 -19.21 -4.54
CA SER A 14 -14.21 -20.40 -5.06
C SER A 14 -14.73 -20.75 -6.46
N ALA A 15 -13.99 -21.62 -7.17
CA ALA A 15 -14.40 -22.11 -8.49
C ALA A 15 -15.79 -22.77 -8.46
N TYR A 16 -16.03 -23.61 -7.45
CA TYR A 16 -17.34 -24.20 -7.22
C TYR A 16 -18.42 -23.14 -6.99
N ALA A 17 -18.14 -22.08 -6.24
CA ALA A 17 -19.11 -21.01 -5.99
C ALA A 17 -19.49 -20.27 -7.28
N PHE A 18 -18.53 -19.99 -8.18
CA PHE A 18 -18.81 -19.45 -9.51
C PHE A 18 -19.64 -20.42 -10.36
N PHE A 19 -19.33 -21.70 -10.31
CA PHE A 19 -20.11 -22.72 -11.02
C PHE A 19 -21.56 -22.83 -10.53
N VAL A 20 -21.78 -22.76 -9.21
CA VAL A 20 -23.13 -22.73 -8.64
C VAL A 20 -23.87 -21.48 -9.08
N GLN A 21 -23.19 -20.33 -9.19
CA GLN A 21 -23.79 -19.11 -9.74
C GLN A 21 -24.22 -19.29 -11.19
N THR A 22 -23.37 -19.82 -12.07
CA THR A 22 -23.73 -20.04 -13.48
C THR A 22 -24.90 -21.02 -13.62
N CYS A 23 -24.92 -22.11 -12.84
CA CYS A 23 -26.05 -23.02 -12.81
C CYS A 23 -27.35 -22.32 -12.37
N ARG A 24 -27.25 -21.36 -11.44
CA ARG A 24 -28.42 -20.62 -10.92
C ARG A 24 -28.94 -19.63 -11.96
N GLU A 25 -28.04 -18.96 -12.67
CA GLU A 25 -28.37 -18.06 -13.77
C GLU A 25 -29.01 -18.81 -14.93
N GLU A 26 -28.46 -19.97 -15.32
CA GLU A 26 -29.06 -20.85 -16.33
C GLU A 26 -30.47 -21.28 -15.95
N HIS A 27 -30.68 -21.66 -14.67
CA HIS A 27 -32.00 -22.07 -14.20
C HIS A 27 -32.99 -20.91 -14.19
N LYS A 28 -32.59 -19.73 -13.70
CA LYS A 28 -33.44 -18.53 -13.71
C LYS A 28 -33.77 -18.05 -15.12
N LYS A 29 -32.84 -18.18 -16.06
CA LYS A 29 -33.08 -17.83 -17.47
C LYS A 29 -34.11 -18.76 -18.12
N LYS A 30 -34.06 -20.06 -17.80
CA LYS A 30 -34.98 -21.06 -18.37
C LYS A 30 -36.32 -21.13 -17.63
N ASN A 31 -36.33 -20.84 -16.34
CA ASN A 31 -37.51 -20.92 -15.47
C ASN A 31 -37.55 -19.66 -14.57
N PRO A 32 -37.82 -18.46 -15.11
CA PRO A 32 -37.82 -17.23 -14.33
C PRO A 32 -38.87 -17.21 -13.22
N GLU A 33 -40.03 -17.82 -13.46
CA GLU A 33 -41.16 -17.86 -12.53
C GLU A 33 -41.04 -18.97 -11.47
N VAL A 34 -40.17 -19.98 -11.69
CA VAL A 34 -40.07 -21.14 -10.78
C VAL A 34 -38.99 -20.86 -9.73
N PRO A 35 -39.36 -20.77 -8.44
CA PRO A 35 -38.37 -20.60 -7.39
C PRO A 35 -37.45 -21.83 -7.31
N VAL A 36 -36.14 -21.59 -7.28
CA VAL A 36 -35.14 -22.65 -7.09
C VAL A 36 -35.31 -23.29 -5.70
N ASN A 37 -35.65 -24.57 -5.64
CA ASN A 37 -35.53 -25.35 -4.40
C ASN A 37 -34.04 -25.53 -4.10
N PHE A 38 -33.53 -24.85 -3.07
CA PHE A 38 -32.10 -24.83 -2.73
C PHE A 38 -31.52 -26.23 -2.51
N ALA A 39 -32.26 -27.16 -1.89
CA ALA A 39 -31.77 -28.50 -1.59
C ALA A 39 -31.51 -29.30 -2.88
N GLU A 40 -32.51 -29.34 -3.77
CA GLU A 40 -32.41 -30.06 -5.05
C GLU A 40 -31.45 -29.39 -6.02
N PHE A 41 -31.44 -28.05 -6.03
CA PHE A 41 -30.50 -27.28 -6.82
C PHE A 41 -29.04 -27.52 -6.37
N SER A 42 -28.79 -27.56 -5.06
CA SER A 42 -27.47 -27.82 -4.51
C SER A 42 -26.99 -29.23 -4.86
N LYS A 43 -27.85 -30.25 -4.75
CA LYS A 43 -27.51 -31.63 -5.17
C LYS A 43 -27.17 -31.68 -6.67
N LYS A 44 -28.03 -31.12 -7.52
CA LYS A 44 -27.84 -31.07 -8.98
C LYS A 44 -26.54 -30.35 -9.39
N CYS A 45 -26.21 -29.25 -8.72
CA CYS A 45 -24.93 -28.57 -8.94
C CYS A 45 -23.75 -29.45 -8.51
N SER A 46 -23.84 -30.09 -7.34
CA SER A 46 -22.74 -30.92 -6.84
C SER A 46 -22.45 -32.12 -7.74
N GLU A 47 -23.48 -32.77 -8.28
CA GLU A 47 -23.34 -33.89 -9.22
C GLU A 47 -22.71 -33.42 -10.52
N ARG A 48 -23.22 -32.32 -11.11
CA ARG A 48 -22.65 -31.74 -12.32
C ARG A 48 -21.20 -31.30 -12.12
N TRP A 49 -20.85 -30.70 -10.98
CA TRP A 49 -19.47 -30.33 -10.70
C TRP A 49 -18.53 -31.54 -10.64
N LYS A 50 -18.97 -32.66 -10.06
CA LYS A 50 -18.17 -33.89 -10.00
C LYS A 50 -17.91 -34.48 -11.39
N THR A 51 -18.89 -34.42 -12.29
CA THR A 51 -18.78 -34.98 -13.65
C THR A 51 -18.14 -34.03 -14.68
N MET A 52 -17.98 -32.74 -14.36
CA MET A 52 -17.32 -31.78 -15.24
C MET A 52 -15.84 -32.10 -15.45
N SER A 53 -15.39 -31.92 -16.69
CA SER A 53 -13.99 -32.14 -17.09
C SER A 53 -13.05 -31.11 -16.46
N SER A 54 -11.75 -31.44 -16.39
CA SER A 54 -10.72 -30.50 -15.91
C SER A 54 -10.68 -29.21 -16.72
N LYS A 55 -10.93 -29.28 -18.05
CA LYS A 55 -10.99 -28.10 -18.92
C LYS A 55 -12.15 -27.18 -18.57
N GLU A 56 -13.32 -27.74 -18.28
CA GLU A 56 -14.48 -26.93 -17.88
C GLU A 56 -14.32 -26.35 -16.47
N LYS A 57 -13.70 -27.11 -15.55
CA LYS A 57 -13.35 -26.63 -14.20
C LYS A 57 -12.32 -25.50 -14.25
N SER A 58 -11.34 -25.59 -15.16
CA SER A 58 -10.30 -24.57 -15.36
C SER A 58 -10.88 -23.17 -15.54
N LYS A 59 -11.99 -23.03 -16.30
CA LYS A 59 -12.69 -21.74 -16.46
C LYS A 59 -13.11 -21.13 -15.11
N PHE A 60 -13.60 -21.96 -14.20
CA PHE A 60 -14.03 -21.52 -12.87
C PHE A 60 -12.85 -21.31 -11.92
N ASP A 61 -11.78 -22.06 -12.08
CA ASP A 61 -10.52 -21.85 -11.35
C ASP A 61 -9.89 -20.50 -11.71
N GLU A 62 -9.93 -20.10 -12.98
CA GLU A 62 -9.51 -18.77 -13.44
C GLU A 62 -10.38 -17.66 -12.83
N MET A 63 -11.71 -17.84 -12.80
CA MET A 63 -12.61 -16.90 -12.12
C MET A 63 -12.30 -16.79 -10.63
N ALA A 64 -11.99 -17.90 -9.95
CA ALA A 64 -11.59 -17.91 -8.55
C ALA A 64 -10.26 -17.20 -8.30
N LYS A 65 -9.29 -17.36 -9.20
CA LYS A 65 -8.00 -16.62 -9.17
C LYS A 65 -8.24 -15.12 -9.34
N ALA A 66 -9.04 -14.71 -10.33
CA ALA A 66 -9.40 -13.31 -10.54
C ALA A 66 -10.16 -12.71 -9.34
N ASP A 67 -11.07 -13.47 -8.73
CA ASP A 67 -11.80 -13.03 -7.55
C ASP A 67 -10.94 -12.94 -6.30
N LYS A 68 -9.92 -13.80 -6.18
CA LYS A 68 -8.88 -13.67 -5.16
C LYS A 68 -8.16 -12.32 -5.32
N VAL A 69 -7.76 -11.95 -6.53
CA VAL A 69 -7.12 -10.64 -6.81
C VAL A 69 -8.06 -9.49 -6.46
N ARG A 70 -9.34 -9.56 -6.87
CA ARG A 70 -10.37 -8.58 -6.49
C ARG A 70 -10.45 -8.44 -4.97
N TYR A 71 -10.61 -9.54 -4.25
CA TYR A 71 -10.75 -9.55 -2.80
C TYR A 71 -9.50 -9.01 -2.09
N ASP A 72 -8.30 -9.43 -2.51
CA ASP A 72 -7.03 -8.97 -1.93
C ASP A 72 -6.88 -7.45 -2.12
N ARG A 73 -7.26 -6.92 -3.29
CA ARG A 73 -7.29 -5.46 -3.56
C ARG A 73 -8.29 -4.74 -2.68
N GLU A 74 -9.54 -5.20 -2.63
CA GLU A 74 -10.57 -4.57 -1.79
C GLU A 74 -10.23 -4.66 -0.30
N MET A 75 -9.58 -5.74 0.15
CA MET A 75 -9.12 -5.91 1.53
C MET A 75 -7.98 -4.95 1.91
N LYS A 76 -7.11 -4.59 0.96
CA LYS A 76 -6.09 -3.54 1.17
C LYS A 76 -6.74 -2.19 1.53
N ASP A 77 -7.88 -1.89 0.93
CA ASP A 77 -8.64 -0.67 1.21
C ASP A 77 -9.58 -0.78 2.43
N TYR A 78 -9.97 -1.99 2.84
CA TYR A 78 -10.89 -2.26 3.95
C TYR A 78 -10.23 -2.39 5.33
N GLY A 79 -8.90 -2.43 5.43
CA GLY A 79 -8.21 -2.40 6.72
C GLY A 79 -8.88 -1.38 7.65
N PRO A 80 -8.92 -1.62 8.98
CA PRO A 80 -9.58 -0.72 9.92
C PRO A 80 -9.19 0.71 9.55
N ALA A 81 -10.08 1.67 9.66
CA ALA A 81 -9.80 3.08 9.41
C ALA A 81 -8.69 3.67 10.34
N LYS A 82 -7.75 2.84 10.84
CA LYS A 82 -6.39 3.13 11.29
C LYS A 82 -5.76 4.18 10.39
N GLY A 83 -6.06 5.42 10.74
CA GLY A 83 -5.38 6.62 10.29
C GLY A 83 -5.07 6.60 8.80
N GLY A 84 -6.03 6.16 7.97
CA GLY A 84 -5.93 6.18 6.52
C GLY A 84 -5.29 7.52 6.21
N LYS A 85 -4.03 7.49 5.76
CA LYS A 85 -3.30 8.70 5.41
C LYS A 85 -4.20 9.26 4.31
N LYS A 86 -5.12 10.18 4.65
CA LYS A 86 -5.81 11.01 3.67
C LYS A 86 -4.67 11.40 2.77
N LYS A 87 -4.72 11.01 1.48
CA LYS A 87 -3.69 11.38 0.52
C LYS A 87 -3.47 12.85 0.78
N LYS A 88 -2.35 13.18 1.45
CA LYS A 88 -2.10 14.55 1.83
C LYS A 88 -2.10 15.28 0.50
N ASP A 89 -2.81 16.39 0.42
CA ASP A 89 -2.83 17.17 -0.81
C ASP A 89 -1.37 17.28 -1.29
N PRO A 90 -1.05 16.88 -2.53
CA PRO A 90 0.31 17.00 -3.04
C PRO A 90 0.86 18.43 -2.96
N ASN A 91 -0.01 19.44 -2.85
CA ASN A 91 0.35 20.85 -2.66
C ASN A 91 0.45 21.26 -1.18
N ALA A 92 0.10 20.39 -0.23
CA ALA A 92 0.24 20.71 1.18
C ALA A 92 1.72 20.76 1.58
N PRO A 93 2.14 21.76 2.37
CA PRO A 93 3.50 21.83 2.89
C PRO A 93 3.92 20.53 3.57
N LYS A 94 5.13 20.06 3.29
CA LYS A 94 5.72 18.89 3.93
C LYS A 94 6.31 19.27 5.29
N ARG A 95 6.13 18.41 6.29
CA ARG A 95 6.69 18.63 7.62
C ARG A 95 8.23 18.64 7.54
N PRO A 96 8.91 19.58 8.21
CA PRO A 96 10.35 19.64 8.19
C PRO A 96 10.96 18.50 9.02
N PRO A 97 12.22 18.12 8.73
CA PRO A 97 12.93 17.14 9.54
C PRO A 97 13.13 17.65 10.97
N SER A 98 13.07 16.73 11.94
CA SER A 98 13.47 17.03 13.31
C SER A 98 14.99 17.15 13.43
N GLY A 99 15.48 17.63 14.58
CA GLY A 99 16.92 17.70 14.85
C GLY A 99 17.62 16.35 14.66
N PHE A 100 16.99 15.26 15.11
CA PHE A 100 17.50 13.91 14.90
C PHE A 100 17.60 13.55 13.41
N PHE A 101 16.58 13.84 12.59
CA PHE A 101 16.65 13.54 11.16
C PHE A 101 17.69 14.39 10.42
N LEU A 102 17.90 15.64 10.85
CA LEU A 102 18.99 16.48 10.33
C LEU A 102 20.36 15.88 10.67
N PHE A 103 20.53 15.40 11.91
CA PHE A 103 21.72 14.66 12.32
C PHE A 103 21.91 13.38 11.50
N CYS A 104 20.86 12.57 11.35
CA CYS A 104 20.91 11.38 10.51
C CYS A 104 21.32 11.71 9.07
N SER A 105 20.83 12.80 8.49
CA SER A 105 21.22 13.21 7.13
C SER A 105 22.71 13.50 6.98
N GLU A 106 23.38 13.98 8.03
CA GLU A 106 24.81 14.32 8.00
C GLU A 106 25.73 13.13 8.35
N PHE A 107 25.25 12.21 9.20
CA PHE A 107 26.06 11.10 9.71
C PHE A 107 25.77 9.76 9.04
N ARG A 108 24.58 9.56 8.45
CA ARG A 108 24.26 8.36 7.65
C ARG A 108 25.31 8.07 6.55
N PRO A 109 25.70 9.04 5.69
CA PRO A 109 26.71 8.77 4.66
C PRO A 109 28.08 8.43 5.25
N LYS A 110 28.45 9.00 6.41
CA LYS A 110 29.72 8.69 7.09
C LYS A 110 29.76 7.24 7.57
N ILE A 111 28.64 6.73 8.10
CA ILE A 111 28.52 5.34 8.54
C ILE A 111 28.53 4.40 7.33
N LYS A 112 27.77 4.70 6.26
CA LYS A 112 27.76 3.88 5.03
C LYS A 112 29.14 3.86 4.38
N SER A 113 29.88 4.96 4.40
CA SER A 113 31.26 5.02 3.85
C SER A 113 32.28 4.25 4.69
N THR A 114 32.09 4.18 6.02
CA THR A 114 32.98 3.40 6.91
C THR A 114 32.69 1.90 6.84
N ASN A 115 31.44 1.53 6.57
CA ASN A 115 30.98 0.16 6.43
C ASN A 115 30.13 0.04 5.16
N PRO A 116 30.73 -0.02 3.95
CA PRO A 116 29.95 -0.34 2.75
C PRO A 116 29.25 -1.70 2.95
N GLY A 117 27.98 -1.81 2.55
CA GLY A 117 27.14 -3.01 2.76
C GLY A 117 26.44 -3.12 4.13
N ILE A 118 26.60 -2.16 5.05
CA ILE A 118 25.85 -2.18 6.31
C ILE A 118 24.33 -2.05 6.07
N SER A 119 23.54 -2.91 6.72
CA SER A 119 22.08 -2.85 6.60
C SER A 119 21.50 -1.51 7.07
N ILE A 120 20.44 -1.04 6.41
CA ILE A 120 19.74 0.20 6.79
C ILE A 120 19.30 0.17 8.27
N GLY A 121 18.89 -1.01 8.74
CA GLY A 121 18.51 -1.22 10.14
C GLY A 121 19.65 -0.99 11.12
N ASP A 122 20.86 -1.45 10.79
CA ASP A 122 22.03 -1.28 11.66
C ASP A 122 22.60 0.13 11.61
N VAL A 123 22.52 0.81 10.45
CA VAL A 123 22.83 2.24 10.37
C VAL A 123 21.91 3.05 11.27
N ALA A 124 20.60 2.75 11.25
CA ALA A 124 19.63 3.44 12.08
C ALA A 124 19.90 3.24 13.58
N LYS A 125 20.29 2.02 14.00
CA LYS A 125 20.70 1.74 15.38
C LYS A 125 21.92 2.58 15.79
N LYS A 126 23.00 2.55 14.98
CA LYS A 126 24.22 3.34 15.23
C LYS A 126 23.92 4.84 15.33
N LEU A 127 23.12 5.39 14.43
CA LEU A 127 22.71 6.80 14.47
C LEU A 127 21.92 7.16 15.73
N GLY A 128 21.02 6.27 16.16
CA GLY A 128 20.26 6.44 17.40
C GLY A 128 21.18 6.48 18.63
N GLU A 129 22.13 5.55 18.72
CA GLU A 129 23.13 5.51 19.79
C GLU A 129 24.01 6.75 19.80
N MET A 130 24.56 7.15 18.65
CA MET A 130 25.36 8.37 18.52
C MET A 130 24.56 9.60 18.96
N TRP A 131 23.32 9.74 18.48
CA TRP A 131 22.46 10.86 18.89
C TRP A 131 22.21 10.87 20.40
N ASN A 132 21.94 9.72 21.02
CA ASN A 132 21.70 9.66 22.46
C ASN A 132 22.95 10.05 23.27
N ASN A 133 24.13 9.69 22.77
CA ASN A 133 25.42 9.98 23.42
C ASN A 133 25.90 11.44 23.23
N LEU A 134 25.36 12.17 22.25
CA LEU A 134 25.68 13.60 22.09
C LEU A 134 25.18 14.42 23.29
N SER A 135 25.99 15.39 23.71
CA SER A 135 25.60 16.38 24.71
C SER A 135 24.53 17.34 24.15
N ASP A 136 23.81 18.03 25.04
CA ASP A 136 22.80 19.01 24.64
C ASP A 136 23.40 20.14 23.78
N ASN A 137 24.65 20.53 24.06
CA ASN A 137 25.37 21.54 23.26
C ASN A 137 25.64 21.08 21.82
N GLU A 138 25.96 19.79 21.63
CA GLU A 138 26.18 19.21 20.30
C GLU A 138 24.86 18.97 19.55
N LYS A 139 23.78 18.68 20.27
CA LYS A 139 22.42 18.59 19.71
C LYS A 139 21.86 19.96 19.33
N GLN A 140 22.28 21.02 20.03
CA GLN A 140 21.71 22.35 19.89
C GLN A 140 21.72 22.94 18.47
N PRO A 141 22.79 22.81 17.66
CA PRO A 141 22.75 23.27 16.26
C PRO A 141 21.65 22.56 15.45
N TYR A 142 21.44 21.26 15.66
CA TYR A 142 20.40 20.48 14.99
C TYR A 142 19.00 20.87 15.46
N VAL A 143 18.83 21.05 16.77
CA VAL A 143 17.57 21.52 17.36
C VAL A 143 17.21 22.92 16.85
N THR A 144 18.18 23.82 16.81
CA THR A 144 18.00 25.20 16.30
C THR A 144 17.66 25.21 14.81
N LYS A 145 18.38 24.41 13.99
CA LYS A 145 18.09 24.27 12.56
C LYS A 145 16.70 23.70 12.31
N ALA A 146 16.29 22.69 13.08
CA ALA A 146 14.94 22.13 13.02
C ALA A 146 13.88 23.15 13.45
N ALA A 147 14.13 23.97 14.48
CA ALA A 147 13.22 25.02 14.93
C ALA A 147 13.00 26.08 13.83
N LYS A 148 14.06 26.54 13.17
CA LYS A 148 13.95 27.48 12.02
C LYS A 148 13.15 26.89 10.86
N LEU A 149 13.38 25.61 10.54
CA LEU A 149 12.61 24.92 9.49
C LEU A 149 11.14 24.75 9.89
N LYS A 150 10.87 24.51 11.17
CA LYS A 150 9.51 24.42 11.73
C LYS A 150 8.77 25.75 11.64
N GLU A 151 9.42 26.86 11.97
CA GLU A 151 8.83 28.20 11.83
C GLU A 151 8.45 28.49 10.37
N LYS A 152 9.34 28.19 9.42
CA LYS A 152 9.04 28.30 7.98
C LYS A 152 7.85 27.43 7.58
N TYR A 153 7.81 26.17 8.04
CA TYR A 153 6.70 25.26 7.77
C TYR A 153 5.37 25.76 8.33
N GLU A 154 5.36 26.33 9.53
CA GLU A 154 4.15 26.89 10.14
C GLU A 154 3.59 28.05 9.33
N LYS A 155 4.47 28.91 8.78
CA LYS A 155 4.10 29.96 7.82
C LYS A 155 3.54 29.38 6.53
N ASP A 156 4.24 28.44 5.91
CA ASP A 156 3.79 27.79 4.67
C ASP A 156 2.43 27.09 4.86
N VAL A 157 2.19 26.48 6.02
CA VAL A 157 0.90 25.85 6.37
C VAL A 157 -0.20 26.89 6.55
N ALA A 158 0.11 28.06 7.13
CA ALA A 158 -0.86 29.15 7.25
C ALA A 158 -1.26 29.69 5.87
N ASP A 159 -0.27 29.92 4.99
CA ASP A 159 -0.48 30.34 3.59
C ASP A 159 -1.23 29.28 2.78
N TYR A 160 -0.92 28.00 2.97
CA TYR A 160 -1.63 26.91 2.32
C TYR A 160 -3.08 26.78 2.82
N LYS A 161 -3.34 26.96 4.12
CA LYS A 161 -4.71 26.92 4.68
C LYS A 161 -5.56 28.11 4.23
N SER A 162 -4.95 29.28 4.02
CA SER A 162 -5.67 30.45 3.51
C SER A 162 -5.99 30.30 2.03
N LYS A 163 -5.06 29.76 1.22
CA LYS A 163 -5.27 29.47 -0.20
C LYS A 163 -6.19 28.30 -0.46
N GLY A 164 -6.07 27.20 0.30
CA GLY A 164 -6.80 25.94 0.08
C GLY A 164 -8.31 25.98 0.30
N LYS A 165 -8.90 27.16 0.59
CA LYS A 165 -10.33 27.40 0.40
C LYS A 165 -10.70 27.65 -1.07
N PHE A 166 -9.72 27.81 -1.95
CA PHE A 166 -9.87 28.03 -3.38
C PHE A 166 -8.85 27.13 -4.11
N ASP A 167 -9.27 26.52 -5.22
CA ASP A 167 -8.42 25.78 -6.16
C ASP A 167 -7.94 24.37 -5.78
N GLY A 168 -8.88 23.43 -5.88
CA GLY A 168 -8.56 22.16 -6.51
C GLY A 168 -8.29 22.35 -8.01
N ALA A 169 -7.08 22.76 -8.40
CA ALA A 169 -6.68 22.80 -9.81
C ALA A 169 -5.15 22.75 -10.00
N LYS A 170 -4.66 21.56 -10.42
CA LYS A 170 -3.46 21.31 -11.23
C LYS A 170 -2.18 22.14 -10.91
N GLY A 171 -1.31 21.59 -10.05
CA GLY A 171 0.07 22.07 -9.83
C GLY A 171 1.14 20.99 -10.13
N PRO A 172 2.41 21.36 -10.38
CA PRO A 172 3.43 20.51 -11.02
C PRO A 172 4.07 19.44 -10.10
N ALA A 173 3.43 19.07 -8.99
CA ALA A 173 3.91 18.02 -8.09
C ALA A 173 3.89 16.60 -8.71
N LYS A 174 3.18 16.40 -9.83
CA LYS A 174 3.28 15.15 -10.61
C LYS A 174 4.67 14.91 -11.19
N VAL A 175 5.44 15.97 -11.47
CA VAL A 175 6.81 15.83 -11.99
C VAL A 175 7.76 15.39 -10.88
N ALA A 176 7.66 15.97 -9.68
CA ALA A 176 8.54 15.61 -8.57
C ALA A 176 8.29 14.19 -8.02
N ARG A 177 7.04 13.72 -8.01
CA ARG A 177 6.76 12.35 -7.59
C ARG A 177 7.17 11.33 -8.65
N LYS A 178 6.97 11.64 -9.94
CA LYS A 178 7.46 10.78 -11.01
C LYS A 178 8.98 10.68 -10.99
N LYS A 179 9.69 11.78 -10.70
CA LYS A 179 11.14 11.76 -10.59
C LYS A 179 11.66 10.95 -9.40
N VAL A 180 10.97 10.96 -8.25
CA VAL A 180 11.35 10.11 -7.11
C VAL A 180 10.97 8.64 -7.34
N GLU A 181 9.85 8.35 -8.00
CA GLU A 181 9.52 6.97 -8.42
C GLU A 181 10.51 6.46 -9.50
N GLU A 182 10.96 7.31 -10.44
CA GLU A 182 12.04 6.97 -11.40
C GLU A 182 13.39 6.78 -10.70
N GLU A 183 13.76 7.65 -9.74
CA GLU A 183 15.03 7.50 -8.99
C GLU A 183 14.99 6.28 -8.04
N GLU A 184 13.85 5.90 -7.47
CA GLU A 184 13.71 4.65 -6.68
C GLU A 184 13.70 3.40 -7.57
N GLU A 185 13.10 3.42 -8.77
CA GLU A 185 13.19 2.32 -9.74
C GLU A 185 14.63 2.14 -10.27
N GLU A 186 15.35 3.23 -10.53
CA GLU A 186 16.75 3.20 -11.00
C GLU A 186 17.71 2.68 -9.90
N GLU A 187 17.46 3.01 -8.62
CA GLU A 187 18.24 2.48 -7.47
C GLU A 187 17.92 0.99 -7.19
N GLU A 188 16.68 0.52 -7.42
CA GLU A 188 16.34 -0.91 -7.34
C GLU A 188 16.94 -1.73 -8.50
N GLU A 189 16.97 -1.20 -9.74
CA GLU A 189 17.62 -1.86 -10.88
C GLU A 189 19.15 -1.95 -10.70
N GLU A 190 19.81 -0.92 -10.17
CA GLU A 190 21.25 -0.99 -9.84
C GLU A 190 21.55 -2.02 -8.72
N GLU A 191 20.69 -2.14 -7.68
CA GLU A 191 20.86 -3.17 -6.63
C GLU A 191 20.66 -4.60 -7.19
N GLU A 192 19.70 -4.81 -8.10
CA GLU A 192 19.51 -6.13 -8.75
C GLU A 192 20.69 -6.52 -9.67
N GLU A 193 21.25 -5.57 -10.44
CA GLU A 193 22.44 -5.84 -11.27
C GLU A 193 23.69 -6.15 -10.42
N GLU A 194 23.90 -5.47 -9.27
CA GLU A 194 25.01 -5.80 -8.36
C GLU A 194 24.84 -7.18 -7.70
N GLU A 195 23.63 -7.61 -7.36
CA GLU A 195 23.40 -8.97 -6.82
C GLU A 195 23.62 -10.07 -7.89
N GLU A 196 23.30 -9.83 -9.17
CA GLU A 196 23.54 -10.82 -10.24
C GLU A 196 25.04 -11.01 -10.56
N GLU A 197 25.87 -9.96 -10.47
CA GLU A 197 27.33 -10.07 -10.69
C GLU A 197 28.08 -10.74 -9.52
N GLU A 198 27.51 -10.78 -8.30
CA GLU A 198 28.14 -11.47 -7.17
C GLU A 198 27.92 -13.01 -7.17
N ASP A 199 26.92 -13.51 -7.91
CA ASP A 199 26.56 -14.95 -7.97
C ASP A 199 27.14 -15.67 -9.22
N GLU A 200 27.93 -14.98 -10.07
CA GLU A 200 28.66 -15.55 -11.23
C GLU A 200 30.18 -15.71 -10.99
#